data_AF-A0ABC8RNR9-F1
#
_entry.id   AF-A0ABC8RNR9-F1
#
_cell.length_a   1.000
_cell.length_b   1.000
_cell.length_c   1.000
_cell.angle_alpha   90.00
_cell.angle_beta   90.00
_cell.angle_gamma   90.00
#
_symmetry.space_group_name_H-M   'P 1'
#
loop_
_entity.id
_entity.type
_entity.pdbx_description
1 polymer ?
#
loop_
_entity_poly.entity_id
_entity_poly.type
_entity_poly.pdbx_seq_one_letter_code
_entity_poly.pdbx_strand_id
1 'polypeptide(L)'
;MVVSKPLMRRLMSFTRLKKTLICTLKKKSLTQHADDLKTLLSAAMTNQETCLDGFSHDKADKKVREVLLKGRKLTVEEDTDGWPKWLSAGDRRLLQSSSVTSNVVVAADGSGNYKMVSEAVAAAPEGSSQRYVIRIKAGVYRENVDVPRPT
;
A
#
# COMPACT_ATOMS: atom_id res chain seq x y z
N MET A 1 12.98 -53.41 -12.52
CA MET A 1 12.44 -52.04 -12.72
C MET A 1 11.52 -51.69 -11.56
N VAL A 2 12.03 -51.05 -10.52
CA VAL A 2 11.20 -50.59 -9.38
C VAL A 2 10.92 -49.12 -9.60
N VAL A 3 9.76 -48.82 -10.19
CA VAL A 3 9.28 -47.44 -10.27
C VAL A 3 8.77 -47.08 -8.87
N SER A 4 9.48 -46.16 -8.22
CA SER A 4 9.23 -45.73 -6.86
C SER A 4 7.77 -45.24 -6.70
N LYS A 5 7.06 -45.81 -5.73
CA LYS A 5 5.64 -45.54 -5.40
C LYS A 5 5.26 -44.12 -4.93
N PRO A 6 6.14 -43.12 -4.65
CA PRO A 6 5.67 -41.80 -4.23
C PRO A 6 5.28 -40.86 -5.38
N LEU A 7 5.72 -41.11 -6.63
CA LEU A 7 5.45 -40.19 -7.75
C LEU A 7 4.02 -40.29 -8.30
N MET A 8 3.40 -41.48 -8.25
CA MET A 8 1.99 -41.64 -8.64
C MET A 8 1.00 -41.01 -7.64
N ARG A 9 1.35 -40.90 -6.35
CA ARG A 9 0.45 -40.27 -5.35
C ARG A 9 0.33 -38.75 -5.52
N ARG A 10 1.40 -38.07 -5.96
CA ARG A 10 1.38 -36.62 -6.24
C ARG A 10 0.65 -36.28 -7.54
N LEU A 11 0.81 -37.08 -8.60
CA LEU A 11 0.09 -36.86 -9.87
C LEU A 11 -1.42 -37.11 -9.74
N MET A 12 -1.82 -38.06 -8.89
CA MET A 12 -3.22 -38.34 -8.54
C MET A 12 -3.87 -37.20 -7.74
N SER A 13 -3.10 -36.38 -7.01
CA SER A 13 -3.62 -35.23 -6.25
C SER A 13 -3.95 -34.05 -7.17
N PHE A 14 -3.06 -33.71 -8.11
CA PHE A 14 -3.28 -32.58 -9.04
C PHE A 14 -4.40 -32.84 -10.06
N THR A 15 -4.48 -34.06 -10.59
CA THR A 15 -5.55 -34.44 -11.53
C THR A 15 -6.91 -34.54 -10.84
N ARG A 16 -6.94 -34.98 -9.58
CA ARG A 16 -8.13 -34.97 -8.73
C ARG A 16 -8.54 -33.55 -8.36
N LEU A 17 -7.60 -32.64 -8.08
CA LEU A 17 -7.89 -31.23 -7.82
C LEU A 17 -8.45 -30.52 -9.05
N LYS A 18 -7.87 -30.72 -10.25
CA LYS A 18 -8.42 -30.21 -11.51
C LYS A 18 -9.82 -30.77 -11.79
N LYS A 19 -10.04 -32.08 -11.61
CA LYS A 19 -11.37 -32.70 -11.79
C LYS A 19 -12.38 -32.18 -10.77
N THR A 20 -12.01 -32.03 -9.51
CA THR A 20 -12.89 -31.50 -8.46
C THR A 20 -13.23 -30.04 -8.74
N LEU A 21 -12.26 -29.20 -9.10
CA LEU A 21 -12.47 -27.78 -9.44
C LEU A 21 -13.38 -27.62 -10.67
N ILE A 22 -13.14 -28.40 -11.73
CA ILE A 22 -14.00 -28.42 -12.92
C ILE A 22 -15.41 -28.94 -12.58
N CYS A 23 -15.54 -29.95 -11.72
CA CYS A 23 -16.85 -30.46 -11.28
C CYS A 23 -17.60 -29.49 -10.38
N THR A 24 -16.92 -28.71 -9.55
CA THR A 24 -17.55 -27.70 -8.68
C THR A 24 -18.02 -26.49 -9.47
N LEU A 25 -17.25 -26.05 -10.47
CA LEU A 25 -17.68 -24.97 -11.37
C LEU A 25 -18.85 -25.42 -12.26
N LYS A 26 -18.84 -26.65 -12.78
CA LYS A 26 -19.98 -27.13 -13.59
C LYS A 26 -21.30 -27.34 -12.83
N LYS A 27 -21.30 -27.30 -11.49
CA LYS A 27 -22.48 -27.58 -10.64
C LYS A 27 -23.10 -26.37 -9.96
N LYS A 28 -22.50 -25.19 -10.08
CA LYS A 28 -22.98 -23.97 -9.43
C LYS A 28 -23.91 -23.18 -10.35
N SER A 29 -24.92 -22.53 -9.79
CA SER A 29 -25.78 -21.62 -10.55
C SER A 29 -25.00 -20.40 -11.02
N LEU A 30 -25.53 -19.68 -12.01
CA LEU A 30 -24.90 -18.47 -12.55
C LEU A 30 -24.71 -17.39 -11.47
N THR A 31 -25.60 -17.34 -10.48
CA THR A 31 -25.53 -16.43 -9.32
C THR A 31 -24.40 -16.80 -8.36
N GLN A 32 -24.22 -18.10 -8.07
CA GLN A 32 -23.13 -18.58 -7.23
C GLN A 32 -21.75 -18.36 -7.88
N HIS A 33 -21.67 -18.43 -9.20
CA HIS A 33 -20.46 -18.06 -9.93
C HIS A 33 -20.17 -16.56 -9.84
N ALA A 34 -21.19 -15.71 -9.89
CA ALA A 34 -21.03 -14.27 -9.75
C ALA A 34 -20.55 -13.88 -8.34
N ASP A 35 -21.06 -14.55 -7.30
CA ASP A 35 -20.63 -14.32 -5.92
C ASP A 35 -19.19 -14.79 -5.68
N ASP A 36 -18.79 -15.95 -6.23
CA ASP A 36 -17.40 -16.39 -6.22
C ASP A 36 -16.51 -15.41 -7.00
N LEU A 37 -16.94 -14.93 -8.17
CA LEU A 37 -16.18 -13.96 -8.98
C LEU A 37 -16.03 -12.62 -8.24
N LYS A 38 -17.09 -12.18 -7.57
CA LYS A 38 -17.11 -10.97 -6.74
C LYS A 38 -16.20 -11.14 -5.53
N THR A 39 -16.25 -12.29 -4.87
CA THR A 39 -15.37 -12.62 -3.74
C THR A 39 -13.92 -12.66 -4.18
N LEU A 40 -13.60 -13.28 -5.32
CA LEU A 40 -12.25 -13.33 -5.90
C LEU A 40 -11.76 -11.96 -6.34
N LEU A 41 -12.61 -11.16 -6.96
CA LEU A 41 -12.28 -9.79 -7.38
C LEU A 41 -12.08 -8.88 -6.17
N SER A 42 -12.91 -9.01 -5.13
CA SER A 42 -12.73 -8.29 -3.86
C SER A 42 -11.44 -8.72 -3.16
N ALA A 43 -11.14 -10.03 -3.08
CA ALA A 43 -9.87 -10.52 -2.54
C ALA A 43 -8.67 -10.01 -3.34
N ALA A 44 -8.81 -9.91 -4.67
CA ALA A 44 -7.78 -9.35 -5.54
C ALA A 44 -7.59 -7.83 -5.34
N MET A 45 -8.68 -7.10 -5.10
CA MET A 45 -8.67 -5.66 -4.83
C MET A 45 -8.12 -5.33 -3.44
N THR A 46 -8.36 -6.16 -2.43
CA THR A 46 -7.90 -5.91 -1.04
C THR A 46 -6.47 -6.36 -0.77
N ASN A 47 -5.75 -6.87 -1.78
CA ASN A 47 -4.45 -7.48 -1.55
C ASN A 47 -3.45 -7.20 -2.68
N GLN A 48 -3.09 -5.93 -2.88
CA GLN A 48 -2.18 -5.53 -3.95
C GLN A 48 -0.79 -6.21 -3.84
N GLU A 49 -0.32 -6.56 -2.65
CA GLU A 49 0.99 -7.19 -2.44
C GLU A 49 0.95 -8.71 -2.68
N THR A 50 -0.06 -9.43 -2.20
CA THR A 50 -0.14 -10.89 -2.43
C THR A 50 -0.65 -11.21 -3.85
N CYS A 51 -1.37 -10.29 -4.50
CA CYS A 51 -1.74 -10.44 -5.92
C CYS A 51 -0.55 -10.30 -6.87
N LEU A 52 0.41 -9.41 -6.58
CA LEU A 52 1.67 -9.33 -7.32
C LEU A 52 2.53 -10.58 -7.10
N ASP A 53 2.45 -11.18 -5.90
CA ASP A 53 3.16 -12.42 -5.59
C ASP A 53 2.64 -13.63 -6.38
N GLY A 54 1.35 -13.64 -6.72
CA GLY A 54 0.76 -14.63 -7.63
C GLY A 54 1.38 -14.64 -9.03
N PHE A 55 2.08 -13.58 -9.43
CA PHE A 55 2.77 -13.45 -10.72
C PHE A 55 4.30 -13.59 -10.62
N SER A 56 4.81 -14.18 -9.55
CA SER A 56 6.25 -14.39 -9.33
C SER A 56 6.83 -15.61 -10.07
N HIS A 57 5.97 -16.52 -10.54
CA HIS A 57 6.35 -17.80 -11.13
C HIS A 57 6.25 -17.74 -12.66
N ASP A 58 7.12 -18.43 -13.40
CA ASP A 58 7.18 -18.43 -14.87
C ASP A 58 7.48 -17.07 -15.55
N LYS A 59 7.91 -17.13 -16.83
CA LYS A 59 8.35 -15.95 -17.58
C LYS A 59 7.20 -15.03 -17.99
N ALA A 60 6.03 -15.60 -18.29
CA ALA A 60 4.85 -14.86 -18.70
C ALA A 60 4.30 -14.02 -17.53
N ASP A 61 4.21 -14.62 -16.34
CA ASP A 61 3.63 -13.93 -15.19
C ASP A 61 4.56 -12.82 -14.70
N LYS A 62 5.89 -13.03 -14.73
CA LYS A 62 6.87 -11.96 -14.49
C LYS A 62 6.67 -10.76 -15.42
N LYS A 63 6.27 -10.99 -16.67
CA LYS A 63 5.97 -9.91 -17.63
C LYS A 63 4.68 -9.17 -17.26
N VAL A 64 3.66 -9.90 -16.85
CA VAL A 64 2.39 -9.31 -16.36
C VAL A 64 2.64 -8.50 -15.09
N ARG A 65 3.45 -9.01 -14.16
CA ARG A 65 3.89 -8.29 -12.95
C ARG A 65 4.61 -6.99 -13.28
N GLU A 66 5.54 -7.03 -14.25
CA GLU A 66 6.26 -5.83 -14.71
C GLU A 66 5.31 -4.76 -15.28
N VAL A 67 4.33 -5.17 -16.08
CA VAL A 67 3.31 -4.26 -16.64
C VAL A 67 2.43 -3.66 -15.54
N LEU A 68 2.01 -4.47 -14.56
CA LEU A 68 1.22 -4.01 -13.41
C LEU A 68 2.00 -3.04 -12.52
N LEU A 69 3.29 -3.31 -12.26
CA LEU A 69 4.18 -2.40 -11.53
C LEU A 69 4.39 -1.08 -12.30
N LYS A 70 4.54 -1.15 -13.62
CA LYS A 70 4.66 0.01 -14.49
C LYS A 70 3.37 0.85 -14.51
N GLY A 71 2.20 0.21 -14.45
CA GLY A 71 0.90 0.88 -14.32
C GLY A 71 0.67 1.50 -12.94
N ARG A 72 1.17 0.86 -11.86
CA ARG A 72 1.21 1.44 -10.50
C ARG A 72 2.12 2.67 -10.45
N LYS A 73 3.18 2.68 -11.27
CA LYS A 73 4.08 3.82 -11.50
C LYS A 73 3.47 4.86 -12.46
N LEU A 74 2.23 5.23 -12.23
CA LEU A 74 1.68 6.48 -12.73
C LEU A 74 1.37 7.31 -11.49
N THR A 75 2.04 8.46 -11.36
CA THR A 75 1.81 9.60 -10.44
C THR A 75 2.76 9.88 -9.26
N VAL A 76 3.90 9.19 -9.11
CA VAL A 76 5.00 9.75 -8.29
C VAL A 76 6.31 9.64 -9.06
N GLU A 77 6.82 10.78 -9.50
CA GLU A 77 8.18 10.85 -10.04
C GLU A 77 9.15 10.67 -8.89
N GLU A 78 9.73 9.48 -8.79
CA GLU A 78 10.79 9.16 -7.85
C GLU A 78 12.13 9.63 -8.40
N ASP A 79 13.07 9.99 -7.52
CA ASP A 79 14.45 10.24 -7.89
C ASP A 79 15.33 8.98 -7.79
N THR A 80 16.65 9.15 -7.92
CA THR A 80 17.62 8.06 -7.88
C THR A 80 17.63 7.28 -6.58
N ASP A 81 17.14 7.87 -5.49
CA ASP A 81 17.13 7.30 -4.15
C ASP A 81 15.74 6.76 -3.75
N GLY A 82 14.80 6.70 -4.71
CA GLY A 82 13.44 6.18 -4.48
C GLY A 82 12.53 7.13 -3.70
N TRP A 83 12.88 8.42 -3.63
CA TRP A 83 12.06 9.42 -2.93
C TRP A 83 11.24 10.26 -3.93
N PRO A 84 10.08 10.81 -3.52
CA PRO A 84 9.30 11.69 -4.37
C PRO A 84 10.06 12.96 -4.75
N LYS A 85 9.99 13.39 -6.02
CA LYS A 85 10.64 14.62 -6.51
C LYS A 85 10.17 15.91 -5.81
N TRP A 86 8.93 15.96 -5.34
CA TRP A 86 8.41 17.12 -4.60
C TRP A 86 9.05 17.28 -3.22
N LEU A 87 9.71 16.23 -2.72
CA LEU A 87 10.38 16.23 -1.42
C LEU A 87 11.87 16.50 -1.60
N SER A 88 12.34 17.66 -1.16
CA SER A 88 13.74 18.07 -1.32
C SER A 88 14.70 17.23 -0.46
N ALA A 89 15.98 17.19 -0.83
CA ALA A 89 17.01 16.52 -0.02
C ALA A 89 17.09 17.07 1.42
N GLY A 90 16.85 18.37 1.61
CA GLY A 90 16.80 19.00 2.92
C GLY A 90 15.63 18.52 3.78
N ASP A 91 14.45 18.31 3.18
CA ASP A 91 13.28 17.77 3.87
C ASP A 91 13.48 16.33 4.28
N ARG A 92 14.07 15.51 3.40
CA ARG A 92 14.39 14.11 3.71
C ARG A 92 15.35 14.00 4.87
N ARG A 93 16.40 14.82 4.87
CA ARG A 93 17.37 14.87 5.98
C ARG A 93 16.68 15.22 7.30
N LEU A 94 15.71 16.13 7.27
CA LEU A 94 14.93 16.49 8.45
C LEU A 94 14.08 15.30 8.93
N LEU A 95 13.39 14.59 8.02
CA LEU A 95 12.58 13.41 8.35
C LEU A 95 13.41 12.23 8.89
N GLN A 96 14.63 12.07 8.40
CA GLN A 96 15.56 11.03 8.84
C GLN A 96 16.31 11.40 10.12
N SER A 97 16.30 12.67 10.52
CA SER A 97 17.01 13.12 11.72
C SER A 97 16.25 12.77 13.00
N SER A 98 16.98 12.33 14.01
CA SER A 98 16.41 11.99 15.33
C SER A 98 16.11 13.20 16.20
N SER A 99 16.72 14.35 15.91
CA SER A 99 16.59 15.59 16.68
C SER A 99 16.21 16.76 15.78
N VAL A 100 14.92 17.09 15.74
CA VAL A 100 14.39 18.27 15.05
C VAL A 100 13.83 19.24 16.08
N THR A 101 14.25 20.50 16.02
CA THR A 101 13.66 21.59 16.79
C THR A 101 12.31 21.95 16.16
N SER A 102 11.22 21.58 16.83
CA SER A 102 9.86 21.94 16.42
C SER A 102 9.46 23.31 16.97
N ASN A 103 8.72 24.09 16.18
CA ASN A 103 8.11 25.34 16.65
C ASN A 103 6.93 25.07 17.59
N VAL A 104 6.09 24.09 17.24
CA VAL A 104 4.90 23.72 18.01
C VAL A 104 4.69 22.20 18.02
N VAL A 105 4.01 21.71 19.05
CA VAL A 105 3.68 20.30 19.24
C VAL A 105 2.17 20.10 19.27
N VAL A 106 1.67 19.14 18.49
CA VAL A 106 0.28 18.70 18.51
C VAL A 106 0.19 17.39 19.29
N ALA A 107 -0.72 17.31 20.25
CA ALA A 107 -0.91 16.12 21.07
C ALA A 107 -2.38 15.92 21.44
N ALA A 108 -2.96 14.80 21.02
CA ALA A 108 -4.36 14.48 21.29
C ALA A 108 -4.66 14.31 22.80
N ASP A 109 -3.64 13.93 23.58
CA ASP A 109 -3.69 13.83 25.05
C ASP A 109 -3.69 15.21 25.76
N GLY A 110 -3.49 16.30 25.02
CA GLY A 110 -3.40 17.66 25.57
C GLY A 110 -2.03 18.03 26.16
N SER A 111 -1.01 17.17 26.03
CA SER A 111 0.35 17.44 26.52
C SER A 111 1.19 18.34 25.60
N GLY A 112 0.62 18.78 24.47
CA GLY A 112 1.24 19.66 23.48
C GLY A 112 0.68 21.07 23.53
N ASN A 113 1.03 21.88 22.53
CA ASN A 113 0.48 23.22 22.32
C ASN A 113 -0.98 23.17 21.82
N TYR A 114 -1.27 22.23 20.91
CA TYR A 114 -2.58 22.08 20.28
C TYR A 114 -3.07 20.64 20.37
N LYS A 115 -4.40 20.45 20.33
CA LYS A 115 -5.02 19.12 20.26
C LYS A 115 -5.31 18.70 18.82
N MET A 116 -5.53 19.67 17.93
CA MET A 116 -5.82 19.44 16.52
C MET A 116 -4.65 19.89 15.63
N VAL A 117 -4.50 19.23 14.49
CA VAL A 117 -3.48 19.55 13.48
C VAL A 117 -3.84 20.83 12.74
N SER A 118 -5.11 21.02 12.43
CA SER A 118 -5.62 22.24 11.77
C SER A 118 -5.29 23.52 12.55
N GLU A 119 -5.39 23.50 13.89
CA GLU A 119 -5.02 24.63 14.75
C GLU A 119 -3.53 24.98 14.62
N ALA A 120 -2.67 23.96 14.60
CA ALA A 120 -1.24 24.17 14.45
C ALA A 120 -0.85 24.70 13.06
N VAL A 121 -1.59 24.29 12.02
CA VAL A 121 -1.41 24.82 10.66
C VAL A 121 -1.87 26.27 10.58
N ALA A 122 -3.02 26.62 11.18
CA ALA A 122 -3.51 27.99 11.23
C ALA A 122 -2.62 28.94 12.03
N ALA A 123 -1.84 28.42 13.00
CA ALA A 123 -0.88 29.19 13.78
C ALA A 123 0.45 29.46 13.05
N ALA A 124 0.67 28.85 11.88
CA ALA A 124 1.87 29.08 11.10
C ALA A 124 1.83 30.48 10.45
N PRO A 125 2.91 31.28 10.53
CA PRO A 125 2.92 32.62 9.95
C PRO A 125 2.87 32.56 8.42
N GLU A 126 1.96 33.35 7.83
CA GLU A 126 1.86 33.52 6.38
C GLU A 126 3.07 34.28 5.81
N GLY A 127 3.48 33.94 4.58
CA GLY A 127 4.57 34.63 3.88
C GLY A 127 5.98 34.45 4.48
N SER A 128 6.15 33.57 5.47
CA SER A 128 7.46 33.28 6.06
C SER A 128 8.36 32.53 5.06
N SER A 129 9.56 33.06 4.83
CA SER A 129 10.63 32.35 4.12
C SER A 129 11.28 31.25 4.97
N GLN A 130 11.04 31.26 6.29
CA GLN A 130 11.52 30.24 7.20
C GLN A 130 10.53 29.10 7.35
N ARG A 131 11.08 27.88 7.45
CA ARG A 131 10.33 26.66 7.68
C ARG A 131 9.66 26.67 9.05
N TYR A 132 8.37 26.37 9.08
CA TYR A 132 7.60 26.16 10.30
C TYR A 132 7.42 24.66 10.54
N VAL A 133 7.97 24.14 11.64
CA VAL A 133 7.98 22.70 11.95
C VAL A 133 6.96 22.37 13.04
N ILE A 134 5.95 21.58 12.68
CA ILE A 134 4.91 21.08 13.58
C ILE A 134 5.22 19.62 13.92
N ARG A 135 5.42 19.32 15.21
CA ARG A 135 5.64 17.94 15.68
C ARG A 135 4.32 17.33 16.16
N ILE A 136 3.87 16.26 15.52
CA ILE A 136 2.64 15.56 15.88
C ILE A 136 3.01 14.33 16.73
N LYS A 137 2.51 14.27 17.97
CA LYS A 137 2.68 13.10 18.84
C LYS A 137 1.83 11.93 18.35
N ALA A 138 2.17 10.73 18.78
CA ALA A 138 1.36 9.55 18.52
C ALA A 138 -0.06 9.75 19.06
N GLY A 139 -1.06 9.52 18.22
CA GLY A 139 -2.47 9.75 18.55
C GLY A 139 -3.36 9.55 17.32
N VAL A 140 -4.67 9.50 17.56
CA VAL A 140 -5.67 9.42 16.48
C VAL A 140 -6.28 10.80 16.27
N TYR A 141 -6.09 11.34 15.07
CA TYR A 141 -6.59 12.66 14.66
C TYR A 141 -7.63 12.47 13.56
N ARG A 142 -8.91 12.73 13.86
CA ARG A 142 -10.03 12.56 12.92
C ARG A 142 -10.49 13.92 12.42
N GLU A 143 -9.70 14.52 11.54
CA GLU A 143 -9.95 15.85 10.96
C GLU A 143 -9.50 15.91 9.50
N ASN A 144 -10.03 16.88 8.75
CA ASN A 144 -9.54 17.23 7.42
C ASN A 144 -8.61 18.43 7.55
N VAL A 145 -7.37 18.29 7.11
CA VAL A 145 -6.35 19.35 7.16
C VAL A 145 -6.21 19.96 5.78
N ASP A 146 -6.36 21.28 5.70
CA ASP A 146 -6.03 22.06 4.51
C ASP A 146 -4.72 22.81 4.75
N VAL A 147 -3.82 22.78 3.77
CA VAL A 147 -2.52 23.47 3.84
C VAL A 147 -2.50 24.45 2.67
N PRO A 148 -2.75 25.75 2.93
CA PRO A 148 -2.83 26.74 1.87
C PRO A 148 -1.47 26.92 1.19
N ARG A 149 -1.52 27.38 -0.05
CA ARG A 149 -0.31 27.72 -0.80
C ARG A 149 0.38 28.90 -0.10
N PRO A 150 1.71 28.88 0.08
CA PRO A 150 2.44 30.06 0.53
C PRO A 150 2.19 31.21 -0.45
N THR A 151 1.65 32.32 0.05
CA THR A 151 1.41 33.56 -0.72
C THR A 151 2.65 34.45 -0.73
#